data_AF-A0A965UQ39-F1
#
_entry.id   AF-A0A965UQ39-F1
#
_cell.length_a   1.000
_cell.length_b   1.000
_cell.length_c   1.000
_cell.angle_alpha   90.00
_cell.angle_beta   90.00
_cell.angle_gamma   90.00
#
_symmetry.space_group_name_H-M   'P 1'
#
loop_
_entity.id
_entity.type
_entity.pdbx_description
1 polymer ?
#
loop_
_entity_poly.entity_id
_entity_poly.type
_entity_poly.pdbx_seq_one_letter_code
_entity_poly.pdbx_strand_id
1 'polypeptide(L)' 'MACNANLTDFESTRKSTITNEYLDLCNHCFYTIADDVSSLERADLEHEDGEVDDDVGIVDMDYDLDIDSD' A
#
# COMPACT_ATOMS: atom_id res chain seq x y z
N MET A 1 11.20 -15.97 9.17
CA MET A 1 10.37 -14.76 9.37
C MET A 1 11.11 -13.82 10.30
N ALA A 2 11.45 -12.62 9.83
CA ALA A 2 12.34 -11.68 10.54
C ALA A 2 11.64 -10.84 11.62
N CYS A 3 10.35 -10.54 11.46
CA CYS A 3 9.63 -9.68 12.41
C CYS A 3 8.14 -10.05 12.64
N ASN A 4 7.59 -11.08 11.99
CA ASN A 4 6.15 -11.45 12.07
C ASN A 4 5.20 -10.25 11.90
N ALA A 5 5.59 -9.25 11.11
CA ALA A 5 4.75 -8.12 10.76
C ALA A 5 4.05 -8.41 9.43
N ASN A 6 2.84 -7.89 9.27
CA ASN A 6 2.19 -7.88 7.97
C ASN A 6 2.87 -6.83 7.09
N LEU A 7 3.13 -7.16 5.83
CA LEU A 7 3.80 -6.26 4.90
C LEU A 7 2.78 -5.43 4.14
N THR A 8 3.10 -4.17 3.92
CA THR A 8 2.40 -3.29 2.99
C THR A 8 2.65 -3.71 1.55
N ASP A 9 1.87 -3.19 0.60
CA ASP A 9 2.07 -3.41 -0.84
C ASP A 9 3.46 -2.90 -1.30
N PHE A 10 3.94 -1.81 -0.71
CA PHE A 10 5.29 -1.32 -0.93
C PHE A 10 6.35 -2.35 -0.51
N GLU A 11 6.27 -2.84 0.73
CA GLU A 11 7.25 -3.77 1.27
C GLU A 11 7.22 -5.13 0.55
N SER A 12 6.02 -5.60 0.16
CA SER A 12 5.82 -6.86 -0.55
C SER A 12 6.32 -6.82 -2.01
N THR A 13 6.46 -5.64 -2.60
CA THR A 13 6.96 -5.47 -3.98
C THR A 13 8.47 -5.24 -4.07
N ARG A 14 9.16 -5.09 -2.92
CA ARG A 14 10.61 -4.92 -2.86
C ARG A 14 11.33 -6.16 -3.40
N LYS A 15 12.26 -5.95 -4.34
CA LYS A 15 12.94 -7.05 -5.05
C LYS A 15 14.46 -6.90 -5.02
N SER A 16 15.18 -7.97 -4.74
CA SER A 16 16.64 -8.01 -4.85
C SER A 16 17.08 -7.89 -6.31
N THR A 17 17.97 -6.95 -6.61
CA THR A 17 18.56 -6.80 -7.94
C THR A 17 19.54 -7.91 -8.28
N ILE A 18 20.13 -8.55 -7.25
CA ILE A 18 21.15 -9.59 -7.41
C ILE A 18 20.50 -10.93 -7.70
N THR A 19 19.55 -11.34 -6.85
CA THR A 19 18.91 -12.66 -6.95
C THR A 19 17.64 -12.64 -7.79
N ASN A 20 17.08 -11.47 -8.06
CA ASN A 20 15.75 -11.33 -8.67
C ASN A 20 14.62 -11.98 -7.85
N GLU A 21 14.80 -12.09 -6.54
CA GLU A 21 13.78 -12.59 -5.61
C GLU A 21 13.16 -11.44 -4.80
N TYR A 22 11.91 -11.62 -4.38
CA TYR A 22 11.22 -10.66 -3.52
C TYR A 22 11.72 -10.75 -2.08
N LEU A 23 11.85 -9.58 -1.43
CA LEU A 23 12.33 -9.46 -0.06
C LEU A 23 11.14 -9.32 0.88
N ASP A 24 10.84 -10.39 1.61
CA ASP A 24 9.76 -10.48 2.61
C ASP A 24 10.20 -9.82 3.94
N LEU A 25 10.55 -8.53 3.89
CA LEU A 25 11.08 -7.75 5.00
C LEU A 25 10.36 -6.41 5.10
N CYS A 26 9.83 -6.10 6.28
CA CYS A 26 9.27 -4.78 6.55
C CYS A 26 10.38 -3.73 6.53
N ASN A 27 10.02 -2.47 6.37
CA ASN A 27 10.94 -1.34 6.29
C ASN A 27 11.91 -1.30 7.47
N HIS A 28 11.44 -1.59 8.69
CA HIS A 28 12.30 -1.64 9.86
C HIS A 28 13.35 -2.75 9.77
N CYS A 29 12.94 -3.95 9.35
CA CYS A 29 13.85 -5.09 9.20
C CYS A 29 14.82 -4.87 8.03
N PHE A 30 14.33 -4.34 6.91
CA PHE A 30 15.13 -4.01 5.75
C PHE A 30 16.16 -2.90 6.03
N TYR A 31 15.81 -1.87 6.80
CA TYR A 31 16.71 -0.76 7.12
C TYR A 31 18.05 -1.22 7.73
N THR A 32 18.04 -2.33 8.48
CA THR A 32 19.26 -2.90 9.08
C THR A 32 20.25 -3.51 8.10
N ILE A 33 19.78 -3.85 6.88
CA ILE A 33 20.57 -4.49 5.82
C ILE A 33 20.54 -3.69 4.52
N ALA A 34 19.92 -2.51 4.51
CA ALA A 34 19.69 -1.71 3.31
C ALA A 34 21.01 -1.30 2.64
N ASP A 35 22.06 -1.04 3.42
CA ASP A 35 23.41 -0.76 2.91
C ASP A 35 24.07 -2.00 2.26
N ASP A 36 23.71 -3.20 2.70
CA ASP A 36 24.31 -4.46 2.24
C ASP A 36 23.52 -5.10 1.07
N VAL A 37 22.25 -4.73 0.89
CA VAL A 37 21.34 -5.36 -0.08
C VAL A 37 20.94 -4.38 -1.17
N SER A 38 21.35 -4.66 -2.40
CA SER A 38 20.87 -3.91 -3.56
C SER A 38 19.45 -4.33 -3.95
N SER A 39 18.45 -3.52 -3.60
CA SER A 39 17.04 -3.75 -3.95
C SER A 39 16.48 -2.71 -4.93
N LEU A 40 15.46 -3.12 -5.68
CA LEU A 40 14.56 -2.26 -6.43
C LEU A 40 13.31 -2.02 -5.61
N GLU A 41 12.97 -0.75 -5.44
CA GLU A 41 11.84 -0.28 -4.66
C GLU A 41 10.87 0.48 -5.55
N ARG A 42 9.58 0.36 -5.24
CA ARG A 42 8.50 1.02 -5.98
C ARG A 42 7.96 2.18 -5.16
N ALA A 43 8.66 3.31 -5.19
CA ALA A 43 8.27 4.52 -4.47
C ALA A 43 6.87 5.03 -4.87
N ASP A 44 6.34 4.61 -6.03
CA ASP A 44 4.95 4.84 -6.43
C ASP A 44 3.92 4.15 -5.54
N LEU A 45 4.32 3.09 -4.83
CA LEU A 45 3.50 2.37 -3.85
C LEU A 45 3.80 2.79 -2.41
N GLU A 46 4.85 3.60 -2.19
CA GLU A 46 5.20 4.15 -0.87
C GLU A 46 4.16 5.20 -0.49
N HIS A 47 3.09 4.75 0.16
CA HIS A 47 2.11 5.62 0.79
C HIS A 47 2.31 5.54 2.30
N GLU A 48 2.27 6.69 2.97
CA GLU A 48 2.10 6.71 4.43
C GLU A 48 0.86 5.89 4.73
N ASP A 49 1.02 4.80 5.48
CA ASP A 49 0.00 3.80 5.80
C ASP A 49 -1.10 4.45 6.67
N GLY A 50 -1.91 5.28 6.02
CA GLY A 50 -3.17 5.81 6.48
C GLY A 50 -4.20 5.22 5.54
N GLU A 51 -4.72 4.07 5.92
CA GLU A 51 -5.76 3.30 5.25
C GLU A 51 -6.81 4.25 4.63
N VAL A 52 -6.69 4.55 3.34
CA VAL A 52 -7.86 4.90 2.55
C VAL A 52 -8.52 3.57 2.23
N ASP A 53 -9.31 3.11 3.21
CA ASP A 53 -10.40 2.19 2.95
C ASP A 53 -11.32 2.92 1.97
N ASP A 54 -11.05 2.76 0.67
CA ASP A 54 -11.91 3.20 -0.43
C ASP A 54 -13.17 2.30 -0.45
N ASP A 55 -13.88 2.26 0.68
CA ASP A 55 -15.33 2.11 0.72
C ASP A 55 -15.89 3.45 0.19
N VAL A 56 -15.63 3.72 -1.10
CA VAL A 56 -16.36 4.73 -1.87
C VAL A 56 -17.79 4.23 -1.95
N GLY A 57 -18.53 4.50 -0.88
CA GLY A 57 -19.97 4.53 -0.88
C GLY A 57 -20.39 5.54 -1.93
N ILE A 58 -20.63 5.04 -3.15
CA ILE A 58 -21.39 5.76 -4.16
C ILE A 58 -22.77 5.98 -3.54
N VAL A 59 -22.93 7.10 -2.86
CA VAL A 59 -24.24 7.64 -2.52
C VAL A 59 -24.76 8.28 -3.80
N ASP A 60 -25.46 7.48 -4.61
CA ASP A 60 -26.41 8.02 -5.58
C ASP A 60 -27.48 8.79 -4.78
N MET A 61 -27.21 10.08 -4.56
CA MET A 61 -28.07 11.05 -3.89
C MET A 61 -28.53 12.08 -4.92
N ASP A 62 -29.27 11.61 -5.95
CA ASP A 62 -30.13 12.48 -6.75
C ASP A 62 -31.53 12.47 -6.15
N TYR A 63 -31.69 13.36 -5.16
CA TYR A 63 -32.94 13.70 -4.51
C TYR A 63 -33.57 14.88 -5.26
N ASP A 64 -34.33 14.61 -6.33
CA ASP A 64 -35.26 15.59 -6.91
C ASP A 64 -36.69 15.27 -6.42
N LEU A 65 -37.01 15.81 -5.24
CA LEU A 65 -38.39 16.05 -4.83
C LEU A 65 -38.97 17.13 -5.76
N ASP A 66 -39.59 16.74 -6.86
CA ASP A 66 -40.51 17.62 -7.60
C ASP A 66 -41.81 17.73 -6.80
N ILE A 67 -41.74 18.66 -5.85
CA ILE A 67 -42.87 19.32 -5.22
C ILE A 67 -43.54 20.22 -6.27
N ASP A 68 -44.46 19.67 -7.06
CA ASP A 68 -45.49 20.50 -7.69
C ASP A 68 -46.88 19.94 -7.38
N SER A 69 -47.60 20.80 -6.67
CA SER A 69 -48.96 20.69 -6.24
C SER A 69 -49.88 21.13 -7.39
N ASP A 70 -50.71 20.22 -7.92
CA ASP A 70 -52.07 20.52 -8.39
C ASP A 70 -52.95 19.25 -8.36
#